data_AF-A0A645EIR4-F1
#
_entry.id   AF-A0A645EIR4-F1
#
_cell.length_a   1.000
_cell.length_b   1.000
_cell.length_c   1.000
_cell.angle_alpha   90.00
_cell.angle_beta   90.00
_cell.angle_gamma   90.00
#
_symmetry.space_group_name_H-M   'P 1'
#
loop_
_entity.id
_entity.type
_entity.pdbx_description
1 polymer ?
#
loop_
_entity_poly.entity_id
_entity_poly.type
_entity_poly.pdbx_seq_one_letter_code
_entity_poly.pdbx_strand_id
1 'polypeptide(L)'
;MMLPFSGNLFESVISASISSSCAVLYLGIFPTAIAYVLWAYDLCKCPASRVASLLYLSPVIAISLGWFWLGENPSVLSLVGGALAIGGVACVQRAKYE
;
A
#
# COMPACT_ATOMS: atom_id res chain seq x y z
N MET A 1 8.62 -8.51 15.38
CA MET A 1 9.68 -9.55 15.29
C MET A 1 11.10 -8.98 15.01
N MET A 2 11.37 -7.69 15.27
CA MET A 2 12.72 -7.11 15.08
C MET A 2 13.56 -6.99 16.38
N LEU A 3 12.98 -7.38 17.53
CA LEU A 3 13.64 -7.36 18.84
C LEU A 3 15.01 -8.06 18.91
N PRO A 4 15.29 -9.22 18.27
CA PRO A 4 16.63 -9.80 18.31
C PRO A 4 17.67 -9.00 17.49
N PHE A 5 17.25 -8.09 16.63
CA PHE A 5 18.11 -7.21 15.83
C PHE A 5 18.22 -5.79 16.42
N SER A 6 17.84 -5.60 17.69
CA SER A 6 17.72 -4.28 18.30
C SER A 6 19.02 -3.67 18.83
N GLY A 7 20.14 -4.41 18.78
CA GLY A 7 21.37 -4.13 19.55
C GLY A 7 21.81 -2.66 19.55
N ASN A 8 22.03 -2.08 18.37
CA ASN A 8 22.48 -0.69 18.22
C ASN A 8 21.40 0.23 17.64
N LEU A 9 20.11 -0.02 17.90
CA LEU A 9 19.02 0.82 17.36
C LEU A 9 19.16 2.28 17.78
N PHE A 10 19.48 2.52 19.06
CA PHE A 10 19.56 3.88 19.59
C PHE A 10 20.67 4.68 18.91
N GLU A 11 21.84 4.08 18.71
CA GLU A 11 22.95 4.70 17.98
C GLU A 11 22.61 4.91 16.50
N SER A 12 21.94 3.94 15.86
CA SER A 12 21.54 4.01 14.45
C SER A 12 20.50 5.10 14.18
N VAL A 13 19.61 5.35 15.14
CA VAL A 13 18.61 6.43 15.05
C VAL A 13 19.26 7.79 15.25
N ILE A 14 20.17 7.93 16.22
CA ILE A 14 20.85 9.20 16.50
C ILE A 14 21.83 9.58 15.37
N SER A 15 22.46 8.59 14.75
CA SER A 15 23.40 8.79 13.63
C SER A 15 22.72 8.77 12.25
N ALA A 16 21.40 8.64 12.19
CA ALA A 16 20.66 8.53 10.93
C ALA A 16 20.81 9.80 10.06
N SER A 17 20.95 9.60 8.75
CA SER A 17 20.98 10.70 7.79
C SER A 17 19.62 11.43 7.74
N ILE A 18 19.63 12.71 7.36
CA ILE A 18 18.39 13.50 7.21
C ILE A 18 17.44 12.88 6.17
N SER A 19 17.99 12.27 5.12
CA SER A 19 17.21 11.60 4.08
C SER A 19 16.46 10.39 4.65
N SER A 20 17.12 9.58 5.49
CA SER A 20 16.50 8.44 6.17
C SER A 20 15.38 8.89 7.12
N SER A 21 15.64 9.93 7.92
CA SER A 21 14.64 10.49 8.83
C SER A 21 13.42 11.04 8.09
N CYS A 22 13.62 11.75 6.99
CA CYS A 22 12.53 12.22 6.13
C CYS A 22 11.74 11.08 5.51
N ALA A 23 12.40 10.01 5.04
CA ALA A 23 11.72 8.84 4.50
C ALA A 23 10.86 8.14 5.56
N VAL A 24 11.36 7.97 6.78
CA VAL A 24 10.61 7.38 7.90
C VAL A 24 9.40 8.25 8.26
N LEU A 25 9.56 9.57 8.36
CA LEU A 25 8.45 10.49 8.61
C LEU A 25 7.40 10.43 7.50
N TYR A 26 7.83 10.42 6.24
CA TYR A 26 6.94 10.31 5.10
C TYR A 26 6.12 9.01 5.16
N LEU A 27 6.77 7.86 5.37
CA LEU A 27 6.11 6.57 5.47
C LEU A 27 5.20 6.45 6.70
N GLY A 28 5.60 7.04 7.84
CA GLY A 28 4.79 7.06 9.05
C GLY A 28 3.54 7.92 8.92
N ILE A 29 3.63 9.06 8.24
CA ILE A 29 2.51 10.00 8.14
C ILE A 29 1.54 9.58 7.03
N PHE A 30 2.03 9.38 5.81
CA PHE A 30 1.15 9.28 4.64
C PHE A 30 0.54 7.88 4.46
N PRO A 31 1.30 6.83 4.10
CA PRO A 31 0.73 5.51 3.87
C PRO A 31 0.35 4.79 5.16
N THR A 32 0.79 5.28 6.32
CA THR A 32 0.42 4.71 7.62
C THR A 32 -0.67 5.53 8.30
N ALA A 33 -0.34 6.64 8.99
CA ALA A 33 -1.33 7.33 9.82
C ALA A 33 -2.56 7.82 9.04
N ILE A 34 -2.36 8.54 7.94
CA ILE A 34 -3.46 9.09 7.13
C ILE A 34 -4.28 7.96 6.51
N ALA A 35 -3.63 7.00 5.85
CA ALA A 35 -4.33 5.91 5.19
C ALA A 35 -5.16 5.06 6.17
N TYR A 36 -4.63 4.72 7.35
CA TYR A 36 -5.36 3.95 8.36
C TYR A 36 -6.52 4.74 8.99
N VAL A 37 -6.35 6.06 9.22
CA VAL A 37 -7.46 6.90 9.71
C VAL A 37 -8.58 6.96 8.67
N LEU A 38 -8.25 7.18 7.39
CA LEU A 38 -9.23 7.18 6.30
C LEU A 38 -9.92 5.82 6.19
N TRP A 39 -9.18 4.74 6.29
CA TRP A 39 -9.72 3.38 6.28
C TRP A 39 -10.72 3.15 7.41
N ALA A 40 -10.34 3.49 8.65
CA ALA A 40 -11.21 3.37 9.81
C ALA A 40 -12.47 4.24 9.68
N TYR A 41 -12.30 5.47 9.18
CA TYR A 41 -13.39 6.40 8.94
C TYR A 41 -14.39 5.86 7.90
N ASP A 42 -13.92 5.28 6.80
CA ASP A 42 -14.77 4.70 5.77
C ASP A 42 -15.49 3.44 6.26
N LEU A 43 -14.84 2.61 7.08
CA LEU A 43 -15.47 1.44 7.70
C LEU A 43 -16.64 1.82 8.61
N CYS A 44 -16.63 3.01 9.21
CA CYS A 44 -17.77 3.50 10.00
C CYS A 44 -18.97 3.93 9.14
N LYS A 45 -18.78 4.16 7.83
CA LYS A 45 -19.78 4.76 6.93
C LYS A 45 -20.24 3.84 5.81
N CYS A 46 -19.41 2.87 5.43
CA CYS A 46 -19.64 1.98 4.30
C CYS A 46 -19.55 0.51 4.73
N PRO A 47 -20.20 -0.42 4.02
CA PRO A 47 -20.03 -1.84 4.26
C PRO A 47 -18.56 -2.25 4.10
N ALA A 48 -18.05 -3.08 5.03
CA ALA A 48 -16.65 -3.52 5.05
C ALA A 48 -16.19 -4.12 3.71
N SER A 49 -17.04 -4.86 3.00
CA SER A 49 -16.70 -5.42 1.68
C SER A 49 -16.49 -4.36 0.59
N ARG A 50 -17.16 -3.21 0.67
CA ARG A 50 -16.92 -2.09 -0.27
C ARG A 50 -15.57 -1.43 0.04
N VAL A 51 -15.28 -1.17 1.30
CA VAL A 51 -14.00 -0.56 1.71
C VAL A 51 -12.83 -1.50 1.39
N ALA A 52 -12.98 -2.80 1.71
CA ALA A 52 -12.04 -3.87 1.34
C ALA A 52 -11.72 -3.89 -0.16
N SER A 53 -12.70 -3.61 -1.02
CA SER A 53 -12.49 -3.61 -2.46
C SER A 53 -11.51 -2.55 -2.96
N LEU A 54 -11.27 -1.47 -2.20
CA LEU A 54 -10.29 -0.44 -2.54
C LEU A 54 -8.84 -0.96 -2.48
N LEU A 55 -8.55 -1.99 -1.68
CA LEU A 55 -7.21 -2.59 -1.60
C LEU A 55 -6.77 -3.21 -2.92
N TYR A 56 -7.71 -3.62 -3.75
CA TYR A 56 -7.40 -4.17 -5.06
C TYR A 56 -6.98 -3.11 -6.08
N LEU A 57 -7.18 -1.82 -5.78
CA LEU A 57 -6.59 -0.73 -6.56
C LEU A 57 -5.08 -0.58 -6.29
N SER A 58 -4.60 -1.06 -5.14
CA SER A 58 -3.19 -1.03 -4.75
C SER A 58 -2.24 -1.60 -5.81
N PRO A 59 -2.42 -2.82 -6.35
CA PRO A 59 -1.54 -3.35 -7.40
C PRO A 59 -1.55 -2.50 -8.68
N VAL A 60 -2.69 -1.89 -9.04
CA VAL A 60 -2.80 -1.02 -10.22
C VAL A 60 -1.96 0.24 -10.03
N ILE A 61 -2.09 0.88 -8.87
CA ILE A 61 -1.32 2.07 -8.51
C ILE A 61 0.16 1.73 -8.39
N ALA A 62 0.51 0.60 -7.77
CA ALA A 62 1.89 0.16 -7.60
C ALA A 62 2.59 -0.08 -8.95
N ILE A 63 1.96 -0.82 -9.88
CA ILE A 63 2.50 -1.03 -11.22
C ILE A 63 2.63 0.30 -11.98
N SER A 64 1.63 1.17 -11.86
CA SER A 64 1.66 2.50 -12.51
C SER A 64 2.81 3.36 -11.98
N LEU A 65 2.99 3.43 -10.66
CA LEU A 65 4.09 4.19 -10.05
C LEU A 65 5.46 3.56 -10.35
N GLY A 66 5.57 2.24 -10.33
CA GLY A 66 6.80 1.54 -10.73
C GLY A 66 7.20 1.87 -12.16
N TRP A 67 6.24 1.87 -13.09
CA TRP A 67 6.50 2.19 -14.49
C TRP A 67 6.78 3.68 -14.73
N PHE A 68 5.91 4.58 -14.26
CA PHE A 68 6.03 6.01 -14.54
C PHE A 68 7.11 6.71 -13.71
N TRP A 69 7.26 6.33 -12.43
CA TRP A 69 8.12 7.05 -11.48
C TRP A 69 9.48 6.37 -11.33
N LEU A 70 9.52 5.03 -11.23
CA LEU A 70 10.77 4.30 -11.09
C LEU A 70 11.38 3.88 -12.44
N GLY A 71 10.63 4.00 -13.55
CA GLY A 71 11.08 3.60 -14.88
C GLY A 71 11.17 2.08 -15.06
N GLU A 72 10.49 1.30 -14.21
CA GLU A 72 10.48 -0.16 -14.30
C GLU A 72 9.64 -0.59 -15.52
N ASN A 73 10.15 -1.49 -16.35
CA ASN A 73 9.36 -2.07 -17.43
C ASN A 73 8.48 -3.21 -16.87
N PRO A 74 7.15 -3.07 -16.81
CA PRO A 74 6.29 -4.10 -16.24
C PRO A 74 6.40 -5.38 -17.09
N SER A 75 6.79 -6.47 -16.44
CA SER A 75 6.85 -7.78 -17.10
C SER A 75 5.45 -8.23 -17.53
N VAL A 76 5.37 -9.07 -18.56
CA VAL A 76 4.11 -9.67 -19.00
C VAL A 76 3.40 -10.38 -17.84
N LEU A 77 4.16 -11.04 -16.95
CA LEU A 77 3.62 -11.71 -15.77
C LEU A 77 2.99 -10.72 -14.77
N SER A 78 3.61 -9.56 -14.56
CA SER A 78 3.08 -8.49 -13.71
C SER A 78 1.78 -7.91 -14.28
N LEU A 79 1.70 -7.76 -15.60
CA LEU A 79 0.49 -7.30 -16.29
C LEU A 79 -0.64 -8.33 -16.18
N VAL A 80 -0.35 -9.62 -16.35
CA VAL A 80 -1.35 -10.70 -16.17
C VAL A 80 -1.83 -10.75 -14.72
N GLY A 81 -0.93 -10.68 -13.75
CA GLY A 81 -1.29 -10.62 -12.33
C GLY A 81 -2.17 -9.41 -11.99
N GLY A 82 -1.83 -8.22 -12.53
CA GLY A 82 -2.64 -7.01 -12.40
C GLY A 82 -4.03 -7.15 -13.02
N ALA A 83 -4.12 -7.71 -14.23
CA ALA A 83 -5.38 -7.95 -14.92
C ALA A 83 -6.27 -8.95 -14.14
N LEU A 84 -5.69 -10.03 -13.61
CA LEU A 84 -6.41 -10.99 -12.77
C LEU A 84 -6.91 -10.36 -11.47
N ALA A 85 -6.10 -9.52 -10.83
CA ALA A 85 -6.52 -8.79 -9.63
C ALA A 85 -7.72 -7.89 -9.91
N ILE A 86 -7.67 -7.04 -10.95
CA ILE A 86 -8.79 -6.18 -11.35
C ILE A 86 -10.02 -7.00 -11.74
N GLY A 87 -9.84 -8.10 -12.49
CA GLY A 87 -10.91 -9.00 -12.89
C GLY A 87 -11.65 -9.60 -11.68
N GLY A 88 -10.91 -10.01 -10.65
CA GLY A 88 -11.48 -10.48 -9.39
C GLY A 88 -12.36 -9.42 -8.70
N VAL A 89 -11.91 -8.16 -8.66
CA VAL A 89 -12.70 -7.03 -8.12
C VAL A 89 -14.00 -6.85 -8.86
N ALA A 90 -13.92 -6.77 -10.19
CA ALA A 90 -15.08 -6.53 -11.03
C ALA A 90 -16.13 -7.63 -10.84
N CYS A 91 -15.68 -8.88 -10.66
CA CYS A 91 -16.55 -10.02 -10.38
C CYS A 91 -17.22 -9.90 -9.00
N VAL A 92 -16.46 -9.60 -7.94
CA VAL A 92 -16.97 -9.45 -6.57
C VAL A 92 -17.93 -8.27 -6.45
N GLN A 93 -17.62 -7.14 -7.10
CA GLN A 93 -18.51 -5.98 -7.09
C GLN A 93 -19.79 -6.24 -7.86
N ARG A 94 -19.76 -6.90 -9.03
CA ARG A 94 -20.98 -7.27 -9.76
C ARG A 94 -21.91 -8.20 -8.97
N ALA A 95 -21.35 -9.21 -8.30
CA ALA A 95 -22.13 -10.16 -7.49
C ALA A 95 -22.87 -9.53 -6.29
N LYS A 96 -22.56 -8.28 -5.94
CA LYS A 96 -23.23 -7.54 -4.85
C LYS A 96 -24.37 -6.64 -5.34
N TYR A 97 -24.55 -6.49 -6.66
CA TYR A 97 -25.62 -5.70 -7.29
C TYR A 97 -26.73 -6.57 -7.92
N GLU A 98 -26.63 -7.89 -7.80
CA GLU A 98 -27.73 -8.85 -8.05
C GLU A 98 -28.27 -9.38 -6.72
#